data_AF-A0A821JTZ8-F1
#
_entry.id   AF-A0A821JTZ8-F1
#
_cell.length_a   1.000
_cell.length_b   1.000
_cell.length_c   1.000
_cell.angle_alpha   90.00
_cell.angle_beta   90.00
_cell.angle_gamma   90.00
#
_symmetry.space_group_name_H-M   'P 1'
#
loop_
_entity.id
_entity.type
_entity.pdbx_description
1 polymer ?
#
loop_
_entity_poly.entity_id
_entity_poly.type
_entity_poly.pdbx_seq_one_letter_code
_entity_poly.pdbx_strand_id
1 'polypeptide(L)' 'DLVLIRVINRTSKFQEKYEGPFQILDQKGPSTFIVKLEDPDNEDHPSCIKQVTTADMKHILVQETI' A
#
# COMPACT_ATOMS: atom_id res chain seq x y z
N ASP A 1 6.68 3.59 7.43
CA ASP A 1 5.65 4.36 6.69
C ASP A 1 4.47 3.50 6.28
N LEU A 2 3.27 4.10 6.28
CA LEU A 2 2.06 3.50 5.73
C LEU A 2 1.73 4.11 4.37
N VAL A 3 1.35 3.25 3.43
CA VAL A 3 1.08 3.62 2.05
C VAL A 3 -0.20 2.96 1.55
N LEU A 4 -0.89 3.67 0.66
CA LEU A 4 -1.97 3.14 -0.15
C LEU A 4 -1.44 2.84 -1.55
N ILE A 5 -1.87 1.72 -2.12
CA ILE A 5 -1.46 1.26 -3.44
C ILE A 5 -2.60 1.48 -4.43
N ARG A 6 -2.34 2.22 -5.50
CA ARG A 6 -3.32 2.48 -6.55
C ARG A 6 -3.60 1.20 -7.34
N VAL A 7 -4.87 0.82 -7.46
CA VAL A 7 -5.32 -0.31 -8.26
C VAL A 7 -5.86 0.18 -9.60
N ILE A 8 -5.16 -0.18 -10.68
CA ILE A 8 -5.58 0.13 -12.04
C ILE A 8 -6.58 -0.95 -12.49
N ASN A 9 -7.87 -0.64 -12.38
CA ASN A 9 -8.90 -1.53 -12.88
C ASN A 9 -9.18 -1.23 -14.36
N ARG A 10 -8.64 -2.05 -15.27
CA ARG A 10 -8.75 -1.83 -16.73
C ARG A 10 -10.20 -1.75 -17.24
N THR A 11 -11.15 -2.29 -16.48
CA THR A 11 -12.57 -2.36 -16.83
C THR A 11 -13.37 -1.13 -16.37
N SER A 12 -12.85 -0.34 -15.44
CA SER A 12 -13.58 0.79 -14.83
C SER A 12 -12.84 2.11 -15.07
N LYS A 13 -13.20 2.81 -16.14
CA LYS A 13 -12.53 4.04 -16.60
C LYS A 13 -12.70 5.26 -15.67
N PHE A 14 -13.49 5.17 -14.60
CA PHE A 14 -13.96 6.35 -13.86
C PHE A 14 -13.75 6.31 -12.35
N GLN A 15 -13.09 5.28 -11.79
CA GLN A 15 -12.89 5.20 -10.35
C GLN A 15 -11.45 4.80 -10.03
N GLU A 16 -10.68 5.77 -9.53
CA GLU A 16 -9.41 5.49 -8.90
C GLU A 16 -9.66 4.74 -7.58
N LYS A 17 -9.18 3.51 -7.51
CA LYS A 17 -9.25 2.70 -6.29
C LYS A 17 -7.86 2.59 -5.69
N TYR A 18 -7.82 2.58 -4.37
CA TYR A 18 -6.59 2.38 -3.60
C TYR A 18 -6.83 1.19 -2.66
N GLU A 19 -5.84 0.30 -2.55
CA GLU A 19 -5.77 -0.78 -1.56
C GLU A 19 -4.85 -0.36 -0.41
N GLY A 20 -5.15 -0.82 0.81
CA GLY A 20 -4.31 -0.63 1.99
C GLY A 20 -5.13 -0.37 3.27
N PRO A 21 -4.47 0.06 4.36
CA PRO A 21 -3.07 0.51 4.45
C PRO A 21 -2.05 -0.63 4.32
N PHE A 22 -0.91 -0.36 3.68
CA PHE A 22 0.24 -1.25 3.65
C PHE A 22 1.42 -0.63 4.38
N GLN A 23 2.14 -1.46 5.14
CA GLN A 23 3.40 -1.11 5.77
C GLN A 23 4.57 -1.40 4.82
N ILE A 24 5.49 -0.43 4.66
CA ILE A 24 6.74 -0.66 3.93
C ILE A 24 7.68 -1.52 4.79
N LEU A 25 8.10 -2.66 4.26
CA LEU A 25 9.05 -3.58 4.90
C LEU A 25 10.49 -3.38 4.43
N ASP A 26 10.68 -3.17 3.12
CA ASP A 26 12.02 -3.04 2.52
C ASP A 26 11.96 -2.18 1.25
N GLN A 27 13.10 -1.60 0.87
CA GLN A 27 13.25 -0.81 -0.35
C GLN A 27 14.30 -1.45 -1.27
N LYS A 28 13.86 -1.89 -2.45
CA LYS A 28 14.73 -2.46 -3.50
C LYS A 28 15.10 -1.37 -4.52
N GLY A 29 16.15 -0.62 -4.22
CA GLY A 29 16.61 0.46 -5.10
C GLY A 29 15.77 1.73 -4.98
N PRO A 30 15.90 2.69 -5.89
CA PRO A 30 15.41 4.06 -5.65
C PRO A 30 13.89 4.20 -5.66
N SER A 31 13.17 3.27 -6.30
CA SER A 31 11.75 3.47 -6.64
C SER A 31 10.85 2.27 -6.35
N THR A 32 11.38 1.21 -5.72
CA THR A 32 10.66 -0.05 -5.53
C THR A 32 10.67 -0.46 -4.08
N PHE A 33 9.50 -0.87 -3.57
CA PHE A 33 9.28 -1.17 -2.17
C PHE A 33 8.59 -2.51 -2.02
N ILE A 34 8.97 -3.26 -1.00
CA ILE A 34 8.25 -4.42 -0.52
C ILE A 34 7.32 -3.94 0.58
N VAL A 35 6.03 -4.18 0.41
CA VAL A 35 4.99 -3.72 1.33
C VAL A 35 4.15 -4.90 1.81
N LYS A 36 3.64 -4.82 3.03
CA LYS A 36 2.77 -5.82 3.66
C LYS A 36 1.46 -5.17 4.08
N LEU A 37 0.33 -5.82 3.79
CA LEU A 37 -0.98 -5.32 4.21
C LEU A 37 -1.04 -5.25 5.73
N GLU A 38 -1.40 -4.09 6.27
CA GLU A 38 -1.68 -3.90 7.68
C GLU A 38 -3.16 -4.20 7.88
N ASP A 39 -3.47 -5.46 8.20
CA ASP A 39 -4.82 -5.90 8.56
C ASP A 39 -4.89 -5.94 10.09
N PRO A 40 -5.59 -5.00 10.75
CA PRO A 40 -5.67 -4.96 12.21
C PRO A 40 -6.60 -6.04 12.79
N ASP A 41 -7.38 -6.75 11.98
CA ASP A 41 -8.43 -7.69 12.42
C ASP A 41 -8.16 -9.16 12.07
N ASN A 42 -7.13 -9.48 11.25
CA ASN A 42 -6.85 -10.86 10.84
C ASN A 42 -5.39 -11.26 11.04
N GLU A 43 -5.07 -11.79 12.22
CA GLU A 43 -3.80 -12.51 12.47
C GLU A 43 -3.69 -13.84 11.67
N ASP A 44 -4.80 -14.35 11.10
CA ASP A 44 -4.88 -15.68 10.47
C ASP A 44 -4.90 -15.66 8.92
N HIS A 45 -4.89 -14.48 8.28
CA HIS A 45 -4.81 -14.40 6.82
C HIS A 45 -3.35 -14.38 6.34
N PRO A 46 -3.01 -15.05 5.21
CA PRO A 46 -1.67 -15.02 4.66
C PRO A 46 -1.29 -13.57 4.39
N SER A 47 -0.26 -13.10 5.11
CA SER A 47 0.28 -11.74 5.01
C SER A 47 0.42 -11.36 3.53
N CYS A 48 -0.39 -10.43 3.05
CA CYS A 48 -0.33 -10.03 1.65
C CYS A 48 0.90 -9.14 1.45
N ILE A 49 2.00 -9.77 1.05
CA ILE A 49 3.26 -9.09 0.71
C ILE A 49 3.26 -8.82 -0.79
N LYS A 50 3.45 -7.55 -1.17
CA LYS A 50 3.52 -7.12 -2.56
C LYS A 50 4.77 -6.28 -2.80
N GLN A 51 5.27 -6.30 -4.03
CA GLN A 51 6.28 -5.36 -4.49
C GLN A 51 5.59 -4.27 -5.31
N VAL A 52 5.87 -3.01 -4.99
CA VAL A 52 5.22 -1.83 -5.58
C VAL A 52 6.24 -0.77 -5.93
N THR A 53 5.87 0.16 -6.81
CA THR A 53 6.74 1.27 -7.20
C THR A 53 6.21 2.60 -6.70
N THR A 54 7.06 3.63 -6.61
CA THR A 54 6.64 4.99 -6.24
C THR A 54 5.51 5.53 -7.09
N ALA A 55 5.38 5.11 -8.36
CA ALA A 55 4.30 5.55 -9.25
C ALA A 55 2.92 5.05 -8.81
N ASP A 56 2.86 3.94 -8.09
CA ASP A 56 1.64 3.29 -7.62
C ASP A 56 1.35 3.60 -6.15
N MET A 57 2.25 4.30 -5.45
CA MET A 57 2.21 4.52 -4.01
C MET A 57 1.72 5.92 -3.63
N LYS A 58 0.85 6.00 -2.63
CA LYS A 58 0.44 7.23 -1.96
C LYS A 58 0.71 7.12 -0.46
N HIS A 59 1.59 7.98 0.07
CA HIS A 59 1.91 8.00 1.51
C HIS A 59 0.71 8.48 2.33
N ILE A 60 0.44 7.80 3.44
CA ILE A 60 -0.56 8.23 4.42
C ILE A 60 0.15 9.14 5.42
N LEU A 61 -0.15 10.44 5.36
CA LEU A 61 0.32 11.38 6.38
C LEU A 61 -0.58 11.19 7.61
N VAL A 62 -0.09 10.48 8.62
CA VAL A 62 -0.77 10.42 9.92
C VAL A 62 -0.36 11.68 10.67
N GLN A 63 -1.25 12.68 10.75
CA GLN A 63 -1.07 13.81 11.68
C GLN A 63 -1.41 13.31 13.08
N GLU A 64 -0.40 13.07 13.91
CA GLU A 64 -0.62 12.90 15.35
C GLU A 64 -1.19 14.21 15.90
N THR A 65 -2.42 14.17 16.40
CA THR A 65 -3.05 15.28 17.10
C THR A 65 -2.72 15.11 18.58
N ILE A 66 -1.95 16.06 19.14
CA ILE A 66 -1.49 16.08 20.54
C ILE A 66 -2.57 16.67 21.43
#